data_AF-A0A1W9QV73-F1
#
_entry.id   AF-A0A1W9QV73-F1
#
_cell.length_a   1.000
_cell.length_b   1.000
_cell.length_c   1.000
_cell.angle_alpha   90.00
_cell.angle_beta   90.00
_cell.angle_gamma   90.00
#
_symmetry.space_group_name_H-M   'P 1'
#
loop_
_entity.id
_entity.type
_entity.pdbx_description
1 polymer ?
#
loop_
_entity_poly.entity_id
_entity_poly.type
_entity_poly.pdbx_seq_one_letter_code
_entity_poly.pdbx_strand_id
1 'polypeptide(L)'
;MLSRKKIMTIVALALFVMVSMPTTATAGASKGQKLFKKKFRKKCRFSGVRFARNHTQAEWEKIYDNGKFPEEAKEICPRLKLDKIKASWWEPVYEFSVKYAKDGVVPKC
;
A
#
# COMPACT_ATOMS: atom_id res chain seq x y z
N MET A 1 -2.14 -46.96 15.83
CA MET A 1 -1.91 -45.90 16.83
C MET A 1 -0.86 -44.94 16.31
N LEU A 2 -1.27 -43.77 15.78
CA LEU A 2 -0.33 -42.74 15.32
C LEU A 2 0.38 -42.12 16.54
N SER A 3 1.71 -42.26 16.62
CA SER A 3 2.51 -41.78 17.75
C SER A 3 2.45 -40.25 17.89
N ARG A 4 1.90 -39.80 19.02
CA ARG A 4 1.78 -38.40 19.48
C ARG A 4 3.09 -37.59 19.40
N LYS A 5 4.25 -38.26 19.46
CA LYS A 5 5.58 -37.64 19.36
C LYS A 5 5.89 -37.02 17.99
N LYS A 6 5.40 -37.59 16.88
CA LYS A 6 5.68 -37.05 15.53
C LYS A 6 4.87 -35.78 15.23
N ILE A 7 3.70 -35.64 15.86
CA ILE A 7 2.83 -34.46 15.69
C ILE A 7 3.46 -33.26 16.42
N MET A 8 4.03 -33.47 17.61
CA MET A 8 4.68 -32.40 18.39
C MET A 8 5.92 -31.81 17.71
N THR A 9 6.66 -32.58 16.91
CA THR A 9 7.85 -32.09 16.20
C THR A 9 7.49 -31.28 14.95
N ILE A 10 6.37 -31.57 14.29
CA ILE A 10 5.93 -30.87 13.07
C ILE A 10 5.29 -29.50 13.40
N VAL A 11 4.69 -29.36 14.58
CA VAL A 11 4.07 -28.09 15.02
C VAL A 11 5.12 -27.01 15.37
N ALA A 12 6.36 -27.38 15.70
CA ALA A 12 7.41 -26.43 16.06
C ALA A 12 8.02 -25.67 14.86
N LEU A 13 7.74 -26.08 13.62
CA LEU A 13 8.38 -25.53 12.41
C LEU A 13 7.48 -24.57 11.60
N ALA A 14 6.28 -24.23 12.09
CA ALA A 14 5.30 -23.42 11.35
C ALA A 14 5.18 -21.96 11.83
N LEU A 15 6.07 -21.50 12.70
CA LEU A 15 6.07 -20.12 13.21
C LEU A 15 7.23 -19.33 12.62
N PHE A 16 7.18 -19.09 11.32
CA PHE A 16 8.02 -18.08 10.67
C PHE A 16 7.19 -17.26 9.69
N VAL A 17 6.13 -16.60 10.20
CA VAL A 17 5.54 -15.48 9.48
C VAL A 17 6.39 -14.27 9.81
N MET A 18 7.34 -13.97 8.92
CA MET A 18 8.18 -12.78 8.98
C MET A 18 7.28 -11.54 9.01
N VAL A 19 7.12 -10.94 10.20
CA VAL A 19 6.58 -9.59 10.33
C VAL A 19 7.71 -8.63 9.99
N SER A 20 7.97 -8.45 8.69
CA SER A 20 8.73 -7.30 8.22
C SER A 20 7.76 -6.12 8.15
N MET A 21 7.62 -5.37 9.25
CA MET A 21 7.06 -4.02 9.15
C MET A 21 8.18 -3.11 8.67
N PRO A 22 8.16 -2.61 7.41
CA PRO A 22 9.15 -1.63 6.99
C PRO A 22 8.96 -0.34 7.80
N THR A 23 9.89 -0.07 8.70
CA THR A 23 9.90 1.12 9.58
C THR A 23 10.23 2.42 8.83
N THR A 24 10.69 2.34 7.59
CA THR A 24 11.02 3.48 6.73
C THR A 24 9.79 4.17 6.11
N ALA A 25 8.65 3.49 6.00
CA ALA A 25 7.46 3.97 5.28
C ALA A 25 6.66 5.11 5.98
N THR A 26 7.07 5.55 7.18
CA THR A 26 6.25 6.51 7.96
C THR A 26 6.36 7.94 7.46
N ALA A 27 7.56 8.40 7.11
CA ALA A 27 7.81 9.77 6.66
C ALA A 27 7.26 10.02 5.25
N GLY A 28 7.57 9.15 4.29
CA GLY A 28 7.09 9.31 2.93
C GLY A 28 5.58 9.07 2.80
N ALA A 29 4.97 8.16 3.58
CA ALA A 29 3.51 8.06 3.65
C ALA A 29 2.83 9.36 4.14
N SER A 30 3.42 10.06 5.11
CA SER A 30 2.88 11.36 5.57
C SER A 30 2.99 12.45 4.48
N LYS A 31 4.09 12.45 3.72
CA LYS A 31 4.30 13.32 2.57
C LYS A 31 3.33 12.98 1.43
N GLY A 32 3.11 11.69 1.17
CA GLY A 32 2.13 11.16 0.23
C GLY A 32 0.71 11.58 0.56
N GLN A 33 0.30 11.47 1.83
CA GLN A 33 -1.01 11.92 2.28
C GLN A 33 -1.22 13.42 2.01
N LYS A 34 -0.21 14.25 2.33
CA LYS A 34 -0.23 15.70 2.06
C LYS A 34 -0.29 15.98 0.55
N LEU A 35 0.49 15.27 -0.26
CA LEU A 35 0.49 15.38 -1.72
C LEU A 35 -0.87 14.99 -2.30
N PHE A 36 -1.42 13.85 -1.91
CA PHE A 36 -2.73 13.41 -2.38
C PHE A 36 -3.81 14.45 -2.06
N LYS A 37 -3.85 14.95 -0.81
CA LYS A 37 -4.80 15.99 -0.40
C LYS A 37 -4.67 17.27 -1.24
N LYS A 38 -3.45 17.74 -1.50
CA LYS A 38 -3.20 19.01 -2.20
C LYS A 38 -3.28 18.92 -3.72
N LYS A 39 -2.91 17.78 -4.31
CA LYS A 39 -2.69 17.64 -5.76
C LYS A 39 -3.68 16.71 -6.46
N PHE A 40 -4.13 15.64 -5.80
CA PHE A 40 -4.96 14.59 -6.40
C PHE A 40 -6.44 14.74 -6.04
N ARG A 41 -6.75 15.03 -4.76
CA ARG A 41 -8.11 15.04 -4.20
C ARG A 41 -9.12 15.88 -5.01
N LYS A 42 -8.75 17.11 -5.41
CA LYS A 42 -9.65 17.99 -6.18
C LYS A 42 -10.04 17.39 -7.54
N LYS A 43 -9.15 16.62 -8.16
CA LYS A 43 -9.39 15.95 -9.46
C LYS A 43 -10.19 14.66 -9.28
N CYS A 44 -9.79 13.86 -8.30
CA CYS A 44 -10.39 12.54 -8.06
C CYS A 44 -11.74 12.59 -7.35
N ARG A 45 -12.04 13.66 -6.60
CA ARG A 45 -13.29 13.84 -5.82
C ARG A 45 -13.51 12.79 -4.73
N PHE A 46 -12.44 12.15 -4.26
CA PHE A 46 -12.46 11.24 -3.12
C PHE A 46 -11.20 11.37 -2.25
N SER A 47 -11.25 10.78 -1.05
CA SER A 47 -10.15 10.81 -0.09
C SER A 47 -8.99 9.91 -0.53
N GLY A 48 -7.77 10.24 -0.08
CA GLY A 48 -6.61 9.37 -0.32
C GLY A 48 -6.76 8.00 0.34
N VAL A 49 -7.50 7.89 1.45
CA VAL A 49 -7.79 6.59 2.06
C VAL A 49 -8.67 5.75 1.13
N ARG A 50 -9.70 6.32 0.51
CA ARG A 50 -10.50 5.59 -0.49
C ARG A 50 -9.63 5.13 -1.66
N PHE A 51 -8.66 5.95 -2.08
CA PHE A 51 -7.68 5.56 -3.09
C PHE A 51 -6.85 4.35 -2.64
N ALA A 52 -6.17 4.46 -1.50
CA ALA A 52 -5.29 3.44 -0.95
C ALA A 52 -5.99 2.09 -0.77
N ARG A 53 -7.28 2.10 -0.39
CA ARG A 53 -8.09 0.90 -0.15
C ARG A 53 -8.50 0.12 -1.42
N ASN A 54 -8.10 0.54 -2.62
CA ASN A 54 -8.37 -0.24 -3.86
C ASN A 54 -7.58 -1.55 -3.92
N HIS A 55 -6.38 -1.59 -3.33
CA HIS A 55 -5.49 -2.74 -3.34
C HIS A 55 -5.01 -3.08 -1.93
N THR A 56 -4.52 -4.30 -1.75
CA THR A 56 -3.73 -4.73 -0.59
C THR A 56 -2.30 -4.18 -0.65
N GLN A 57 -1.54 -4.30 0.45
CA GLN A 57 -0.14 -3.89 0.49
C GLN A 57 0.68 -4.60 -0.60
N ALA A 58 0.55 -5.93 -0.68
CA ALA A 58 1.28 -6.75 -1.65
C ALA A 58 0.91 -6.44 -3.10
N GLU A 59 -0.37 -6.14 -3.37
CA GLU A 59 -0.81 -5.72 -4.71
C GLU A 59 -0.23 -4.34 -5.08
N TRP A 60 -0.23 -3.37 -4.16
CA TRP A 60 0.39 -2.08 -4.39
C TRP A 60 1.90 -2.17 -4.65
N GLU A 61 2.60 -2.96 -3.85
CA GLU A 61 4.04 -3.24 -4.04
C GLU A 61 4.29 -3.83 -5.42
N LYS A 62 3.53 -4.88 -5.79
CA LYS A 62 3.64 -5.49 -7.12
C LYS A 62 3.33 -4.50 -8.26
N ILE A 63 2.33 -3.65 -8.12
CA ILE A 63 1.99 -2.63 -9.13
C ILE A 63 3.13 -1.61 -9.27
N TYR A 64 3.70 -1.19 -8.15
CA TYR A 64 4.79 -0.23 -8.11
C TYR A 64 6.10 -0.79 -8.69
N ASP A 65 6.48 -2.00 -8.29
CA ASP A 65 7.68 -2.70 -8.77
C ASP A 65 7.62 -2.97 -10.28
N ASN A 66 6.43 -3.19 -10.83
CA ASN A 66 6.21 -3.31 -12.27
C ASN A 66 6.20 -1.96 -13.01
N GLY A 67 6.39 -0.84 -12.31
CA GLY A 67 6.36 0.51 -12.88
C GLY A 67 4.97 0.99 -13.29
N LYS A 68 3.89 0.33 -12.84
CA LYS A 68 2.51 0.57 -13.29
C LYS A 68 1.68 1.47 -12.37
N PHE A 69 2.30 2.02 -11.32
CA PHE A 69 1.59 2.82 -10.32
C PHE A 69 0.90 4.07 -10.90
N PRO A 70 1.51 4.85 -11.81
CA PRO A 70 0.84 5.99 -12.44
C PRO A 70 -0.40 5.59 -13.26
N GLU A 71 -0.33 4.49 -14.00
CA GLU A 71 -1.40 3.96 -14.85
C GLU A 71 -2.57 3.51 -13.97
N GLU A 72 -2.31 2.71 -12.95
CA GLU A 72 -3.30 2.27 -11.97
C GLU A 72 -3.96 3.47 -11.27
N ALA A 73 -3.16 4.48 -10.90
CA ALA A 73 -3.69 5.69 -10.29
C ALA A 73 -4.67 6.44 -11.21
N LYS A 74 -4.46 6.38 -12.54
CA LYS A 74 -5.38 6.93 -13.54
C LYS A 74 -6.60 6.05 -13.74
N GLU A 75 -6.48 4.74 -13.66
CA GLU A 75 -7.64 3.83 -13.72
C GLU A 75 -8.60 4.08 -12.55
N ILE A 76 -8.06 4.18 -11.33
CA ILE A 76 -8.84 4.51 -10.13
C ILE A 76 -9.36 5.97 -10.17
N CYS A 77 -8.60 6.88 -10.77
CA CYS A 77 -8.97 8.29 -10.93
C CYS A 77 -8.87 8.74 -12.39
N PRO A 78 -9.89 8.49 -13.25
CA PRO A 78 -9.80 8.78 -14.69
C PRO A 78 -9.57 10.26 -15.05
N ARG A 79 -9.82 11.18 -14.11
CA ARG A 79 -9.61 12.63 -14.26
C ARG A 79 -8.17 13.06 -13.97
N LEU A 80 -7.31 12.13 -13.59
CA LEU A 80 -5.91 12.38 -13.31
C LEU A 80 -5.15 12.58 -14.64
N LYS A 81 -4.42 13.70 -14.73
CA LYS A 81 -3.58 14.01 -15.90
C LYS A 81 -2.15 13.66 -15.56
N LEU A 82 -1.68 12.49 -16.01
CA LEU A 82 -0.37 11.95 -15.65
C LEU A 82 0.77 12.87 -16.10
N ASP A 83 0.63 13.54 -17.24
CA ASP A 83 1.58 14.54 -17.78
C ASP A 83 1.75 15.77 -16.87
N LYS A 84 0.81 16.02 -15.94
CA LYS A 84 0.86 17.14 -14.98
C LYS A 84 1.37 16.72 -13.60
N ILE A 85 1.77 15.45 -13.42
CA ILE A 85 2.25 14.92 -12.15
C ILE A 85 3.77 14.83 -12.19
N LYS A 86 4.43 15.37 -11.16
CA LYS A 86 5.88 15.28 -11.04
C LYS A 86 6.29 13.84 -10.69
N ALA A 87 7.32 13.32 -11.34
CA ALA A 87 7.85 11.98 -11.07
C ALA A 87 8.14 11.76 -9.57
N SER A 88 8.72 12.77 -8.91
CA SER A 88 9.07 12.75 -7.48
C SER A 88 7.86 12.72 -6.52
N TRP A 89 6.62 12.75 -7.04
CA TRP A 89 5.41 12.62 -6.21
C TRP A 89 4.91 11.19 -6.14
N TRP A 90 5.30 10.32 -7.07
CA TRP A 90 4.77 8.97 -7.16
C TRP A 90 5.17 8.11 -5.96
N GLU A 91 6.46 8.06 -5.63
CA GLU A 91 6.96 7.28 -4.50
C GLU A 91 6.28 7.64 -3.16
N PRO A 92 6.17 8.91 -2.73
CA PRO A 92 5.44 9.23 -1.50
C PRO A 92 3.95 8.82 -1.56
N VAL A 93 3.30 8.99 -2.71
CA VAL A 93 1.87 8.62 -2.87
C VAL A 93 1.71 7.10 -2.84
N TYR A 94 2.66 6.35 -3.39
CA TYR A 94 2.76 4.90 -3.29
C TYR A 94 2.94 4.46 -1.84
N GLU A 95 3.92 5.00 -1.10
CA GLU A 95 4.13 4.66 0.32
C GLU A 95 2.88 4.92 1.17
N PHE A 96 2.18 6.03 0.88
CA PHE A 96 0.89 6.32 1.50
C PHE A 96 -0.17 5.26 1.13
N SER A 97 -0.19 4.80 -0.11
CA SER A 97 -1.16 3.82 -0.60
C SER A 97 -0.93 2.43 0.01
N VAL A 98 0.33 2.00 0.14
CA VAL A 98 0.71 0.78 0.88
C VAL A 98 0.33 0.91 2.35
N LYS A 99 0.72 1.99 3.04
CA LYS A 99 0.45 2.13 4.48
C LYS A 99 -1.03 2.02 4.83
N TYR A 100 -1.90 2.59 3.99
CA TYR A 100 -3.35 2.64 4.22
C TYR A 100 -4.14 1.72 3.27
N ALA A 101 -3.47 0.71 2.71
CA ALA A 101 -4.06 -0.32 1.85
C ALA A 101 -5.23 -1.04 2.53
N LYS A 102 -5.94 -1.89 1.78
CA LYS A 102 -7.12 -2.64 2.27
C LYS A 102 -6.85 -3.42 3.56
N ASP A 103 -5.69 -4.06 3.62
CA ASP A 103 -5.11 -4.83 4.73
C ASP A 103 -4.11 -4.00 5.58
N GLY A 104 -3.92 -2.73 5.24
CA GLY A 104 -3.02 -1.81 5.94
C GLY A 104 -3.64 -1.13 7.17
N VAL A 105 -2.89 -0.17 7.72
CA VAL A 105 -3.24 0.55 8.94
C VAL A 105 -4.58 1.28 8.77
N VAL A 106 -5.47 1.14 9.75
CA VAL A 106 -6.71 1.93 9.81
C VAL A 106 -6.34 3.37 10.21
N PRO A 107 -6.68 4.39 9.40
CA PRO A 107 -6.43 5.77 9.77
C PRO A 107 -7.21 6.11 11.04
N LYS A 108 -6.57 6.82 11.98
CA LYS A 108 -7.30 7.42 13.10
C LYS A 108 -8.22 8.50 12.53
N CYS A 109 -9.53 8.28 12.65
CA CYS A 109 -10.58 9.20 12.25
C CYS A 109 -10.60 10.43 13.14
#